data_AF-A0A1J5NX13-F1
#
_entry.id   AF-A0A1J5NX13-F1
#
_cell.length_a   1.000
_cell.length_b   1.000
_cell.length_c   1.000
_cell.angle_alpha   90.00
_cell.angle_beta   90.00
_cell.angle_gamma   90.00
#
_symmetry.space_group_name_H-M   'P 1'
#
loop_
_entity.id
_entity.type
_entity.pdbx_description
1 polymer ?
#
loop_
_entity_poly.entity_id
_entity_poly.type
_entity_poly.pdbx_seq_one_letter_code
_entity_poly.pdbx_strand_id
1 'polypeptide(L)'
;MLPHAEATEELAERLGDLNDLAVFRATLATLDLPASERTTVEARITTLKARHQLAAFPLGARLFVEHPNDLARRWGRLWDIWRA
;
A
#
# COMPACT_ATOMS: atom_id res chain seq x y z
N MET A 1 7.63 -17.73 -10.19
CA MET A 1 7.08 -17.36 -8.87
C MET A 1 5.56 -17.30 -8.96
N LEU A 2 4.83 -17.51 -7.85
CA LEU A 2 3.37 -17.54 -7.88
C LEU A 2 2.82 -16.11 -8.11
N PRO A 3 1.95 -15.85 -9.10
CA PRO A 3 1.44 -14.51 -9.42
C PRO A 3 0.81 -13.74 -8.24
N HIS A 4 0.33 -14.47 -7.22
CA HIS A 4 -0.21 -13.87 -5.98
C HIS A 4 0.88 -13.30 -5.07
N ALA A 5 2.08 -13.88 -5.07
CA ALA A 5 3.21 -13.38 -4.28
C ALA A 5 3.68 -12.02 -4.83
N GLU A 6 3.86 -11.94 -6.15
CA GLU A 6 4.25 -10.70 -6.85
C GLU A 6 3.20 -9.59 -6.66
N ALA A 7 1.91 -9.92 -6.77
CA ALA A 7 0.85 -8.94 -6.53
C ALA A 7 0.79 -8.47 -5.06
N THR A 8 1.10 -9.35 -4.11
CA THR A 8 1.13 -9.02 -2.67
C THR A 8 2.34 -8.15 -2.34
N GLU A 9 3.50 -8.48 -2.90
CA GLU A 9 4.73 -7.70 -2.79
C GLU A 9 4.53 -6.30 -3.37
N GLU A 10 4.00 -6.19 -4.59
CA GLU A 10 3.71 -4.90 -5.19
C GLU A 10 2.70 -4.10 -4.35
N LEU A 11 1.63 -4.74 -3.85
CA LEU A 11 0.69 -4.06 -2.97
C LEU A 11 1.36 -3.56 -1.69
N ALA A 12 2.21 -4.37 -1.06
CA ALA A 12 2.93 -4.01 0.16
C ALA A 12 3.83 -2.79 -0.05
N GLU A 13 4.59 -2.75 -1.15
CA GLU A 13 5.43 -1.60 -1.53
C GLU A 13 4.58 -0.33 -1.68
N ARG A 14 3.45 -0.39 -2.41
CA ARG A 14 2.57 0.78 -2.58
C ARG A 14 1.96 1.26 -1.27
N LEU A 15 1.61 0.36 -0.36
CA LEU A 15 1.11 0.72 0.96
C LEU A 15 2.21 1.34 1.83
N GLY A 16 3.45 0.86 1.71
CA GLY A 16 4.64 1.47 2.32
C GLY A 16 4.83 2.91 1.85
N ASP A 17 4.87 3.15 0.54
CA ASP A 17 4.96 4.50 -0.04
C ASP A 17 3.86 5.44 0.48
N LEU A 18 2.62 4.95 0.58
CA LEU A 18 1.48 5.72 1.09
C LEU A 18 1.64 6.06 2.58
N ASN A 19 2.15 5.14 3.38
CA ASN A 19 2.46 5.38 4.78
C ASN A 19 3.57 6.42 4.93
N ASP A 20 4.65 6.31 4.15
CA ASP A 20 5.76 7.24 4.17
C ASP A 20 5.32 8.65 3.79
N LEU A 21 4.45 8.79 2.78
CA LEU A 21 3.84 10.08 2.43
C LEU A 21 2.97 10.65 3.57
N ALA A 22 2.25 9.80 4.32
CA ALA A 22 1.45 10.23 5.45
C ALA A 22 2.31 10.70 6.62
N VAL A 23 3.37 9.95 6.95
CA VAL A 23 4.37 10.31 7.97
C VAL A 23 5.09 11.59 7.55
N PHE A 24 5.55 11.68 6.31
CA PHE A 24 6.23 12.87 5.79
C PHE A 24 5.34 14.11 5.85
N ARG A 25 4.05 13.99 5.50
CA ARG A 25 3.09 15.10 5.65
C ARG A 25 2.94 15.53 7.11
N ALA A 26 2.87 14.59 8.05
CA ALA A 26 2.79 14.89 9.47
C ALA A 26 4.07 15.62 9.95
N THR A 27 5.24 15.15 9.53
CA THR A 27 6.53 15.80 9.81
C THR A 27 6.61 17.18 9.18
N LEU A 28 6.13 17.37 7.95
CA LEU A 28 6.12 18.67 7.28
C LEU A 28 5.36 19.71 8.12
N ALA A 29 4.26 19.31 8.76
CA ALA A 29 3.46 20.20 9.62
C ALA A 29 4.23 20.73 10.85
N THR A 30 5.30 20.06 11.27
CA THR A 30 6.12 20.49 12.41
C THR A 30 7.33 21.34 12.02
N LEU A 31 7.65 21.44 10.73
CA LEU A 31 8.79 22.22 10.26
C LEU A 31 8.41 23.69 10.10
N ASP A 32 9.33 24.58 10.47
CA ASP A 32 9.24 26.00 10.14
C ASP A 32 9.71 26.21 8.69
N LEU A 33 8.75 26.35 7.80
CA LEU A 33 8.97 26.48 6.35
C LEU A 33 8.10 27.62 5.79
N PRO A 34 8.59 28.33 4.77
CA PRO A 34 7.78 29.27 4.02
C PRO A 34 6.48 28.63 3.52
N ALA A 35 5.36 29.37 3.61
CA ALA A 35 4.06 28.86 3.22
C ALA A 35 3.98 28.41 1.75
N SER A 36 4.72 29.09 0.86
CA SER A 36 4.82 28.75 -0.56
C SER A 36 5.48 27.39 -0.79
N GLU A 37 6.54 27.09 -0.04
CA GLU A 37 7.25 25.81 -0.10
C GLU A 37 6.39 24.69 0.47
N ARG A 38 5.76 24.91 1.62
CA ARG A 38 4.80 23.96 2.22
C ARG A 38 3.70 23.59 1.24
N THR A 39 3.06 24.60 0.63
CA THR A 39 1.98 24.38 -0.35
C THR A 39 2.47 23.58 -1.55
N THR A 40 3.68 23.88 -2.04
CA THR A 40 4.29 23.15 -3.15
C THR A 40 4.52 21.68 -2.81
N VAL A 41 5.05 21.40 -1.62
CA VAL A 41 5.29 20.03 -1.15
C VAL A 41 3.97 19.29 -0.94
N GLU A 42 2.97 19.92 -0.33
CA GLU A 42 1.63 19.31 -0.14
C GLU A 42 0.95 18.94 -1.46
N ALA A 43 1.07 19.78 -2.48
CA ALA A 43 0.58 19.48 -3.83
C ALA A 43 1.28 18.26 -4.44
N ARG A 44 2.59 18.11 -4.21
CA ARG A 44 3.36 16.93 -4.65
C ARG A 44 2.98 15.67 -3.89
N ILE A 45 2.83 15.74 -2.57
CA ILE A 45 2.34 14.63 -1.74
C ILE A 45 0.98 14.16 -2.24
N THR A 46 0.06 15.09 -2.53
CA THR A 46 -1.28 14.77 -3.04
C THR A 46 -1.23 14.03 -4.37
N THR A 47 -0.40 14.51 -5.31
CA THR A 47 -0.20 13.88 -6.61
C THR A 47 0.37 12.46 -6.48
N LEU A 48 1.41 12.29 -5.66
CA LEU A 48 2.03 10.98 -5.44
C LEU A 48 1.06 10.02 -4.76
N LYS A 49 0.36 10.46 -3.71
CA LYS A 49 -0.66 9.66 -3.03
C LYS A 49 -1.70 9.13 -4.02
N ALA A 50 -2.23 9.98 -4.88
CA ALA A 50 -3.21 9.58 -5.89
C ALA A 50 -2.65 8.51 -6.84
N ARG A 51 -1.39 8.66 -7.27
CA ARG A 51 -0.69 7.66 -8.11
C ARG A 51 -0.54 6.31 -7.41
N HIS A 52 -0.08 6.28 -6.16
CA HIS A 52 0.07 5.02 -5.42
C HIS A 52 -1.29 4.37 -5.14
N GLN A 53 -2.33 5.15 -4.82
CA GLN A 53 -3.69 4.63 -4.63
C GLN A 53 -4.28 4.01 -5.92
N LEU A 54 -4.09 4.68 -7.06
CA LEU A 54 -4.56 4.17 -8.35
C LEU A 54 -3.93 2.81 -8.70
N ALA A 55 -2.68 2.58 -8.31
CA ALA A 55 -1.99 1.29 -8.50
C ALA A 55 -2.38 0.26 -7.42
N ALA A 56 -2.51 0.67 -6.16
CA ALA A 56 -2.75 -0.22 -5.03
C ALA A 56 -4.18 -0.78 -4.98
N PHE A 57 -5.20 0.04 -5.27
CA PHE A 57 -6.60 -0.38 -5.09
C PHE A 57 -7.01 -1.57 -5.98
N PRO A 58 -6.66 -1.64 -7.27
CA PRO A 58 -6.95 -2.82 -8.07
C PRO A 58 -6.25 -4.09 -7.57
N LEU A 59 -5.01 -3.97 -7.07
CA LEU A 59 -4.27 -5.10 -6.48
C LEU A 59 -4.94 -5.60 -5.21
N GLY A 60 -5.31 -4.68 -4.30
CA GLY A 60 -6.05 -5.00 -3.09
C GLY A 60 -7.41 -5.65 -3.39
N ALA A 61 -8.17 -5.09 -4.33
CA ALA A 61 -9.46 -5.65 -4.74
C ALA A 61 -9.34 -7.09 -5.27
N ARG A 62 -8.24 -7.40 -5.98
CA ARG A 62 -7.96 -8.76 -6.48
C ARG A 62 -7.50 -9.72 -5.39
N LEU A 63 -6.62 -9.26 -4.49
CA LEU A 63 -6.06 -10.09 -3.42
C LEU A 63 -7.08 -10.38 -2.31
N PHE A 64 -7.92 -9.41 -2.00
CA PHE A 64 -8.94 -9.49 -0.95
C PHE A 64 -10.36 -9.71 -1.51
N VAL A 65 -10.47 -10.25 -2.74
CA VAL A 65 -11.77 -10.54 -3.36
C VAL A 65 -12.56 -11.61 -2.59
N GLU A 66 -11.85 -12.54 -1.95
CA GLU A 66 -12.46 -13.61 -1.17
C GLU A 66 -12.67 -13.16 0.29
N HIS A 67 -13.72 -13.70 0.93
CA HIS A 67 -13.98 -13.41 2.34
C HIS A 67 -12.74 -13.79 3.18
N PRO A 68 -12.33 -12.99 4.19
CA PRO A 68 -11.10 -13.24 4.94
C PRO A 68 -10.95 -14.66 5.51
N ASN A 69 -12.06 -15.25 5.95
CA ASN A 69 -12.10 -16.64 6.43
C ASN A 69 -11.83 -17.67 5.32
N ASP A 70 -12.22 -17.38 4.08
CA ASP A 70 -12.00 -18.25 2.94
C ASP A 70 -10.55 -18.17 2.46
N LEU A 71 -9.95 -16.98 2.47
CA LEU A 71 -8.51 -16.75 2.27
C LEU A 71 -7.69 -17.53 3.30
N ALA A 72 -7.99 -17.36 4.59
CA ALA A 72 -7.29 -18.04 5.67
C ALA A 72 -7.39 -19.57 5.54
N ARG A 73 -8.58 -20.10 5.21
CA ARG A 73 -8.79 -21.53 4.99
C ARG A 73 -8.02 -22.04 3.77
N ARG A 74 -7.97 -21.26 2.69
CA ARG A 74 -7.21 -21.59 1.48
C ARG A 74 -5.71 -21.62 1.77
N TRP A 75 -5.19 -20.63 2.47
CA TRP A 75 -3.79 -20.56 2.85
C TRP A 75 -3.39 -21.67 3.83
N GLY A 76 -4.24 -21.98 4.81
CA GLY A 76 -4.04 -23.12 5.71
C GLY A 76 -3.92 -24.45 4.95
N ARG A 77 -4.79 -24.70 3.96
CA ARG A 77 -4.68 -25.91 3.10
C ARG A 77 -3.38 -25.94 2.29
N LEU A 78 -2.97 -24.81 1.72
CA LEU A 78 -1.72 -24.73 0.95
C LEU A 78 -0.50 -24.98 1.85
N TRP A 79 -0.52 -24.46 3.07
CA TRP A 79 0.50 -24.73 4.08
C TRP A 79 0.56 -26.21 4.47
N ASP A 80 -0.59 -26.85 4.67
CA ASP A 80 -0.65 -28.28 5.00
C ASP A 80 -0.21 -29.19 3.84
N ILE A 81 -0.38 -28.75 2.59
CA ILE A 81 0.20 -29.44 1.43
C ILE A 81 1.71 -29.25 1.38
N TRP A 82 2.21 -28.02 1.61
CA TRP A 82 3.64 -27.73 1.53
C TRP A 82 4.46 -28.44 2.62
N ARG A 83 3.89 -28.61 3.82
CA ARG A 83 4.56 -29.26 4.96
C ARG A 83 4.59 -30.79 4.91
N ALA A 84 3.78 -31.40 4.04
CA ALA A 84 3.64 -32.85 3.89
C ALA A 84 4.72 -33.39 2.94
#